data_AF-A0A1B3W785-F1
#
_entry.id   AF-A0A1B3W785-F1
#
_cell.length_a   1.000
_cell.length_b   1.000
_cell.length_c   1.000
_cell.angle_alpha   90.00
_cell.angle_beta   90.00
_cell.angle_gamma   90.00
#
_symmetry.space_group_name_H-M   'P 1'
#
loop_
_entity.id
_entity.type
_entity.pdbx_description
1 polymer ?
#
loop_
_entity_poly.entity_id
_entity_poly.type
_entity_poly.pdbx_seq_one_letter_code
_entity_poly.pdbx_strand_id
1 'polypeptide(L)' 'MGTFSIWHWIIVLVVVLLVFGTKRLRGAGRDLGEAIKGFKKGMSDADEDKPAGRLEDQQREADPHRDAKQNEDARR' A
#
# COMPACT_ATOMS: atom_id res chain seq x y z
N MET A 1 3.59 23.83 -30.99
CA MET A 1 2.24 23.93 -30.40
C MET A 1 2.22 23.09 -29.12
N GLY A 2 2.72 23.66 -28.02
CA GLY A 2 3.00 22.98 -26.75
C GLY A 2 1.88 23.18 -25.73
N THR A 3 0.63 23.01 -26.15
CA THR A 3 -0.58 23.29 -25.37
C THR A 3 -0.85 22.29 -24.24
N PHE A 4 0.05 21.32 -24.02
CA PHE A 4 -0.11 20.26 -23.02
C PHE A 4 1.09 20.17 -22.08
N SER A 5 1.65 21.33 -21.72
CA SER A 5 2.67 21.40 -20.66
C SER A 5 2.07 20.87 -19.34
N ILE A 6 2.81 20.01 -18.65
CA ILE A 6 2.45 19.41 -17.35
C ILE A 6 1.95 20.47 -16.35
N TRP A 7 2.45 21.71 -16.48
CA TRP A 7 2.00 22.88 -15.73
C TRP A 7 0.51 23.20 -15.87
N HIS A 8 -0.08 23.03 -17.05
CA HIS A 8 -1.51 23.23 -17.26
C HIS A 8 -2.35 22.23 -16.45
N TRP A 9 -1.94 20.96 -16.46
CA TRP A 9 -2.63 19.91 -15.69
C TRP A 9 -2.56 20.14 -14.18
N ILE A 10 -1.45 20.67 -13.66
CA ILE A 10 -1.35 21.07 -12.24
C ILE A 10 -2.34 22.18 -11.91
N ILE A 11 -2.44 23.20 -12.76
CA ILE A 11 -3.36 24.34 -12.54
C ILE A 11 -4.82 23.87 -12.59
N VAL A 12 -5.18 23.01 -13.54
CA VAL A 12 -6.53 22.42 -13.63
C VAL A 12 -6.84 21.58 -12.38
N LEU A 13 -5.89 20.77 -11.91
CA LEU A 13 -6.06 19.97 -10.68
C LEU A 13 -6.38 20.85 -9.46
N VAL A 14 -5.65 21.97 -9.31
CA VAL A 14 -5.87 22.93 -8.22
C VAL A 14 -7.26 23.55 -8.31
N VAL A 15 -7.71 23.96 -9.50
CA VAL A 15 -9.05 24.52 -9.71
C VAL A 15 -10.14 23.49 -9.38
N VAL A 16 -9.99 22.23 -9.81
CA VAL A 16 -10.93 21.15 -9.48
C VAL A 16 -11.00 20.93 -7.96
N LEU A 17 -9.84 20.92 -7.26
CA LEU A 17 -9.80 20.82 -5.80
C LEU A 17 -10.50 21.99 -5.10
N LEU A 18 -10.38 23.21 -5.63
CA LEU A 18 -11.04 24.40 -5.08
C LEU A 18 -12.56 24.37 -5.29
N VAL A 19 -13.02 23.96 -6.47
CA VAL A 19 -14.46 23.88 -6.80
C VAL A 19 -15.16 22.77 -6.03
N PHE A 20 -14.58 21.58 -6.00
CA PHE A 20 -15.16 20.43 -5.28
C PHE A 20 -14.88 20.48 -3.77
N GLY A 21 -13.83 21.19 -3.36
CA GLY A 21 -13.35 21.24 -1.99
C GLY A 21 -12.64 19.95 -1.56
N THR A 22 -11.63 20.08 -0.69
CA THR A 22 -10.84 18.93 -0.18
C THR A 22 -11.68 17.94 0.63
N LYS A 23 -12.80 18.38 1.21
CA LYS A 23 -13.67 17.54 2.04
C LYS A 23 -14.46 16.50 1.22
N ARG A 24 -14.94 16.85 0.02
CA ARG A 24 -15.64 15.93 -0.89
C ARG A 24 -14.66 15.00 -1.60
N LEU A 25 -13.51 15.54 -2.04
CA LEU A 25 -12.44 14.73 -2.64
C LEU A 25 -11.84 13.72 -1.66
N ARG A 26 -11.69 14.06 -0.37
CA ARG A 26 -11.15 13.12 0.62
C ARG A 26 -12.11 11.99 0.97
N GLY A 27 -13.42 12.25 1.00
CA GLY A 27 -14.44 11.22 1.18
C GLY A 27 -14.45 10.25 0.00
N ALA A 28 -14.78 10.75 -1.19
CA ALA A 28 -14.84 9.92 -2.40
C ALA A 28 -13.48 9.32 -2.77
N GLY A 29 -12.39 10.07 -2.62
CA GLY A 29 -11.04 9.62 -2.90
C GLY A 29 -10.51 8.57 -1.93
N ARG A 30 -11.06 8.48 -0.70
CA ARG A 30 -10.73 7.38 0.22
C ARG A 30 -11.34 6.08 -0.28
N ASP A 31 -12.61 6.08 -0.65
CA ASP A 31 -13.31 4.89 -1.14
C ASP A 31 -12.75 4.42 -2.50
N LEU A 32 -12.53 5.36 -3.43
CA LEU A 32 -11.86 5.11 -4.71
C LEU A 32 -10.41 4.66 -4.50
N GLY A 33 -9.68 5.29 -3.58
CA GLY A 33 -8.29 4.96 -3.26
C GLY A 33 -8.15 3.57 -2.67
N GLU A 34 -9.09 3.14 -1.85
CA GLU A 34 -9.11 1.80 -1.25
C GLU A 34 -9.36 0.72 -2.30
N ALA A 35 -10.29 0.97 -3.23
CA ALA A 35 -10.53 0.08 -4.37
C ALA A 35 -9.30 -0.03 -5.29
N ILE A 36 -8.65 1.10 -5.61
CA ILE A 36 -7.42 1.13 -6.42
C ILE A 36 -6.24 0.48 -5.68
N LYS A 37 -6.16 0.62 -4.35
CA LYS A 37 -5.12 -0.04 -3.53
C LYS A 37 -5.25 -1.56 -3.58
N GLY A 38 -6.47 -2.09 -3.50
CA GLY A 38 -6.74 -3.52 -3.66
C GLY A 38 -6.38 -4.01 -5.06
N PHE A 39 -6.75 -3.25 -6.11
CA PHE A 39 -6.38 -3.55 -7.49
C PHE A 39 -4.87 -3.55 -7.70
N LYS A 40 -4.15 -2.53 -7.21
CA LYS A 40 -2.68 -2.47 -7.28
C LYS A 40 -2.04 -3.61 -6.51
N LYS A 41 -2.54 -3.96 -5.33
CA LYS A 41 -2.03 -5.08 -4.54
C LYS A 41 -2.23 -6.42 -5.26
N GLY A 42 -3.41 -6.65 -5.84
CA GLY A 42 -3.68 -7.86 -6.62
C GLY A 42 -2.87 -7.94 -7.92
N MET A 43 -2.67 -6.80 -8.59
CA MET A 43 -1.79 -6.72 -9.77
C MET A 43 -0.32 -6.91 -9.40
N SER A 44 0.15 -6.33 -8.29
CA SER A 44 1.50 -6.54 -7.77
C SER A 44 1.70 -7.98 -7.30
N ASP A 45 0.74 -8.60 -6.60
CA ASP A 45 0.80 -10.02 -6.24
C ASP A 45 0.81 -10.93 -7.49
N ALA A 46 0.20 -10.52 -8.61
CA ALA A 46 0.21 -11.26 -9.88
C ALA A 46 1.51 -11.05 -10.70
N ASP A 47 2.18 -9.90 -10.54
CA ASP A 47 3.52 -9.64 -11.07
C ASP A 47 4.63 -10.22 -10.17
N GLU A 48 4.35 -10.38 -8.86
CA GLU A 48 5.22 -10.90 -7.80
C GLU A 48 5.04 -12.42 -7.57
N ASP A 49 4.94 -13.21 -8.63
CA ASP A 49 5.40 -14.63 -8.64
C ASP A 49 6.94 -14.73 -8.44
N LYS A 50 7.50 -13.85 -7.60
CA LYS A 50 8.78 -13.92 -6.91
C LYS A 50 8.53 -13.52 -5.45
N PRO A 51 8.72 -14.44 -4.48
CA PRO A 51 8.33 -14.24 -3.10
C PRO A 51 9.30 -13.27 -2.41
N ALA A 52 8.91 -12.01 -2.22
CA ALA A 52 9.78 -11.05 -1.53
C ALA A 52 9.08 -10.09 -0.55
N GLY A 53 7.78 -10.21 -0.27
CA GLY A 53 7.09 -9.16 0.51
C GLY A 53 6.08 -9.59 1.56
N ARG A 54 5.70 -10.87 1.66
CA ARG A 54 4.64 -11.31 2.60
C ARG A 54 5.10 -12.26 3.71
N LEU A 55 6.39 -12.58 3.77
CA LEU A 55 6.95 -13.52 4.75
C LEU A 55 7.37 -12.84 6.07
N GLU A 56 7.48 -11.51 6.15
CA GLU A 56 8.06 -10.87 7.35
C GLU A 56 7.06 -10.51 8.45
N ASP A 57 5.79 -10.23 8.11
CA ASP A 57 4.78 -9.86 9.12
C ASP A 57 4.10 -11.09 9.74
N GLN A 58 3.86 -12.17 8.98
CA GLN A 58 3.13 -13.34 9.49
C GLN A 58 4.01 -14.35 10.26
N GLN A 59 5.34 -14.30 10.12
CA GLN A 59 6.25 -15.20 10.83
C GLN A 59 6.62 -14.75 12.24
N ARG A 60 6.30 -13.51 12.64
CA ARG A 60 6.62 -13.01 13.98
C ARG A 60 5.55 -13.31 15.04
N GLU A 61 4.33 -13.67 14.63
CA GLU A 61 3.22 -13.95 15.56
C GLU A 61 2.83 -15.43 15.65
N ALA A 62 3.47 -16.33 14.87
CA ALA A 62 3.07 -17.74 14.77
C ALA A 62 4.17 -18.77 15.10
N ASP A 63 5.23 -18.39 15.83
CA ASP A 63 6.25 -19.35 16.29
C ASP A 63 6.38 -19.37 17.82
N PRO A 64 5.44 -20.02 18.55
CA PRO A 64 5.61 -20.36 19.96
C PRO A 64 6.64 -21.50 20.20
N HIS A 65 7.44 -21.88 19.18
CA HIS A 65 8.28 -23.07 19.20
C HIS A 65 9.79 -22.78 19.34
N ARG A 66 10.22 -21.52 19.32
CA ARG A 66 11.62 -21.15 19.59
C ARG A 66 12.00 -21.14 21.08
N ASP A 67 11.04 -20.96 21.98
CA ASP A 67 11.34 -20.90 23.42
C ASP A 67 11.60 -22.29 24.04
N ALA A 68 11.08 -23.37 23.45
CA ALA A 68 11.23 -24.73 23.99
C ALA A 68 12.62 -25.33 23.74
N LYS A 69 13.30 -24.95 22.63
CA LYS A 69 14.61 -25.53 22.28
C LYS A 69 15.79 -24.86 22.97
N GLN A 70 15.66 -23.60 23.39
CA GLN A 70 16.77 -22.89 24.03
C GLN A 70 17.03 -23.35 25.48
N ASN A 71 16.05 -23.98 26.14
CA ASN A 71 16.17 -24.46 27.52
C ASN A 71 16.80 -25.86 27.64
N GLU A 72 16.83 -26.64 26.54
CA GLU A 72 17.39 -28.01 26.57
C GLU A 72 18.91 -28.04 26.40
N ASP A 73 19.46 -27.10 25.62
CA ASP A 73 20.92 -26.98 25.41
C ASP A 73 21.65 -26.36 26.62
N ALA A 74 20.95 -25.61 27.47
CA ALA A 74 21.52 -25.07 28.71
C ALA A 74 21.56 -26.09 29.86
N ARG A 75 20.91 -27.25 29.69
CA ARG A 75 20.78 -28.29 30.72
C ARG A 75 21.58 -29.55 30.41
N ARG A 76 22.35 -29.56 29.31
CA ARG A 76 23.32 -30.61 28.96
C ARG A 76 24.75 -30.19 29.27
#